data_AF-A0A2V4WP35-F1
#
_entry.id   AF-A0A2V4WP35-F1
#
_cell.length_a   1.000
_cell.length_b   1.000
_cell.length_c   1.000
_cell.angle_alpha   90.00
_cell.angle_beta   90.00
_cell.angle_gamma   90.00
#
_symmetry.space_group_name_H-M   'P 1'
#
loop_
_entity.id
_entity.type
_entity.pdbx_description
1 polymer ?
#
loop_
_entity_poly.entity_id
_entity_poly.type
_entity_poly.pdbx_seq_one_letter_code
_entity_poly.pdbx_strand_id
1 'polypeptide(L)'
;MARTQTQKALRKAARSGQWCPEQSRRINGDYGALSQHVRLTPTKQEKLQKVKHKKQIIRDGGASFYFVLEREKIRKGEALSSSLHAQQNPIL
;
A
#
# COMPACT_ATOMS: atom_id res chain seq x y z
N MET A 1 -15.31 27.49 23.72
CA MET A 1 -16.25 26.87 22.76
C MET A 1 -17.67 26.98 23.30
N ALA A 2 -18.63 27.37 22.46
CA ALA A 2 -20.04 27.30 22.81
C ALA A 2 -20.50 25.84 22.86
N ARG A 3 -21.44 25.54 23.76
CA ARG A 3 -22.07 24.21 23.85
C ARG A 3 -23.00 23.97 22.66
N THR A 4 -23.06 22.73 22.19
CA THR A 4 -24.02 22.31 21.15
C THR A 4 -25.45 22.33 21.66
N GLN A 5 -26.41 22.40 20.74
CA GLN A 5 -27.83 22.39 21.06
C GLN A 5 -28.25 21.13 21.83
N THR A 6 -27.77 19.95 21.41
CA THR A 6 -28.02 18.65 22.08
C THR A 6 -27.55 18.67 23.53
N GLN A 7 -26.35 19.20 23.79
CA GLN A 7 -25.82 19.29 25.15
C GLN A 7 -26.62 20.25 26.05
N LYS A 8 -27.23 21.29 25.46
CA LYS A 8 -28.12 22.21 26.18
C LYS A 8 -29.46 21.55 26.49
N ALA A 9 -30.03 20.80 25.54
CA ALA A 9 -31.29 20.07 25.70
C ALA A 9 -31.19 19.02 26.83
N LEU A 10 -30.17 18.16 26.78
CA LEU A 10 -29.91 17.14 27.81
C LEU A 10 -29.77 17.74 29.22
N ARG A 11 -29.08 18.89 29.35
CA ARG A 11 -28.96 19.57 30.65
C ARG A 11 -30.24 20.25 31.12
N LYS A 12 -31.10 20.72 30.21
CA LYS A 12 -32.41 21.26 30.57
C LYS A 12 -33.28 20.15 31.14
N ALA A 13 -33.36 19.03 30.42
CA ALA A 13 -34.06 17.81 30.82
C ALA A 13 -33.60 17.30 32.20
N ALA A 14 -32.29 17.17 32.40
CA ALA A 14 -31.71 16.73 33.68
C ALA A 14 -32.05 17.65 34.86
N ARG A 15 -32.14 18.97 34.64
CA ARG A 15 -32.52 19.92 35.70
C ARG A 15 -34.00 19.90 36.04
N SER A 16 -34.87 19.72 35.03
CA SER A 16 -36.32 19.71 35.23
C SER A 16 -36.88 18.33 35.56
N GLY A 17 -36.04 17.28 35.58
CA GLY A 17 -36.50 15.89 35.73
C GLY A 17 -37.40 15.42 34.58
N GLN A 18 -37.35 16.11 33.44
CA GLN A 18 -38.19 15.80 32.28
C GLN A 18 -37.39 15.01 31.27
N TRP A 19 -38.06 14.16 30.52
CA TRP A 19 -37.44 13.41 29.44
C TRP A 19 -37.27 14.27 28.18
N CYS A 20 -36.21 14.07 27.41
CA CYS A 20 -36.04 14.67 26.09
C CYS A 20 -35.56 13.66 25.03
N PRO A 21 -35.94 13.84 23.75
CA PRO A 21 -35.61 12.90 22.67
C PRO A 21 -34.10 12.68 22.48
N GLU A 22 -33.27 13.65 22.85
CA GLU A 22 -31.82 13.51 22.77
C GLU A 22 -31.26 12.45 23.73
N GLN A 23 -31.98 12.09 24.80
CA GLN A 23 -31.56 11.07 25.77
C GLN A 23 -31.62 9.66 25.18
N SER A 24 -32.49 9.41 24.20
CA SER A 24 -32.60 8.11 23.54
C SER A 24 -31.72 7.97 22.31
N ARG A 25 -30.98 9.02 21.93
CA ARG A 25 -30.04 8.95 20.82
C ARG A 25 -28.86 8.05 21.20
N ARG A 26 -28.42 7.23 20.24
CA ARG A 26 -27.20 6.43 20.41
C ARG A 26 -25.99 7.34 20.63
N ILE A 27 -25.23 7.06 21.66
CA ILE A 27 -23.96 7.71 21.99
C ILE A 27 -22.78 6.82 21.60
N ASN A 28 -21.59 7.39 21.57
CA ASN A 28 -20.37 6.63 21.20
C ASN A 28 -20.14 5.40 22.10
N GLY A 29 -20.63 5.42 23.35
CA GLY A 29 -20.63 4.26 24.23
C GLY A 29 -21.46 3.08 23.71
N ASP A 30 -22.52 3.34 22.95
CA ASP A 30 -23.39 2.31 22.36
C ASP A 30 -22.75 1.58 21.16
N TYR A 31 -21.64 2.12 20.67
CA TYR A 31 -20.82 1.54 19.61
C TYR A 31 -19.54 0.86 20.17
N GLY A 32 -19.51 0.64 21.49
CA GLY A 32 -18.32 0.50 22.33
C GLY A 32 -17.62 -0.86 22.39
N ALA A 33 -17.29 -1.46 21.24
CA ALA A 33 -16.30 -2.55 21.22
C ALA A 33 -15.16 -2.28 20.22
N LEU A 34 -15.47 -1.73 19.05
CA LEU A 34 -14.52 -1.47 17.98
C LEU A 34 -14.96 -0.27 17.14
N SER A 35 -13.98 0.47 16.60
CA SER A 35 -14.25 1.52 15.60
C SER A 35 -15.05 0.96 14.42
N GLN A 36 -16.14 1.62 14.05
CA GLN A 36 -17.05 1.22 12.96
C GLN A 36 -16.52 1.55 11.56
N HIS A 37 -15.42 2.30 11.44
CA HIS A 37 -14.91 2.67 10.13
C HIS A 37 -14.43 1.44 9.37
N VAL A 38 -14.73 1.40 8.07
CA VAL A 38 -14.16 0.39 7.17
C VAL A 38 -12.66 0.62 7.11
N ARG A 39 -11.89 -0.39 7.51
CA ARG A 39 -10.44 -0.38 7.38
C ARG A 39 -10.08 -0.81 5.97
N LEU A 40 -9.63 0.14 5.16
CA LEU A 40 -9.11 -0.16 3.84
C LEU A 40 -7.61 -0.43 3.94
N THR A 41 -7.16 -1.45 3.21
CA THR A 41 -5.72 -1.69 3.06
C THR A 41 -5.12 -0.61 2.17
N PRO A 42 -3.92 -0.10 2.48
CA PRO A 42 -3.32 0.96 1.68
C PRO A 42 -3.05 0.51 0.25
N THR A 43 -3.19 1.45 -0.68
CA THR A 43 -3.01 1.23 -2.11
C THR A 43 -1.54 0.97 -2.45
N LYS A 44 -1.29 0.47 -3.68
CA LYS A 44 0.08 0.23 -4.15
C LYS A 44 0.92 1.51 -4.12
N GLN A 45 0.34 2.66 -4.48
CA GLN A 45 1.04 3.95 -4.49
C GLN A 45 1.41 4.40 -3.07
N GLU A 46 0.47 4.32 -2.12
CA GLU A 46 0.71 4.63 -0.70
C GLU A 46 1.78 3.72 -0.07
N LYS A 47 1.81 2.45 -0.45
CA LYS A 47 2.83 1.49 0.00
C LYS A 47 4.21 1.81 -0.58
N LEU A 48 4.31 2.14 -1.87
CA LEU A 48 5.59 2.42 -2.53
C LEU A 48 6.23 3.73 -2.09
N GLN A 49 5.43 4.74 -1.79
CA GLN A 49 5.91 6.02 -1.24
C GLN A 49 6.35 5.90 0.22
N LYS A 50 5.88 4.85 0.93
CA LYS A 50 6.26 4.61 2.32
C LYS A 50 7.63 3.91 2.38
N VAL A 51 8.70 4.70 2.46
CA VAL A 51 10.04 4.17 2.76
C VAL A 51 10.12 3.75 4.23
N LYS A 52 9.63 2.54 4.54
CA LYS A 52 9.65 2.00 5.92
C LYS A 52 11.04 1.50 6.33
N HIS A 53 11.76 0.87 5.41
CA HIS A 53 13.11 0.34 5.66
C HIS A 53 14.04 0.95 4.62
N LYS A 54 14.84 1.94 5.04
CA LYS A 54 15.87 2.52 4.19
C LYS A 54 16.97 1.48 4.05
N LYS A 55 17.12 0.87 2.87
CA LYS A 55 18.32 0.07 2.58
C LYS A 55 19.50 1.00 2.75
N GLN A 56 20.45 0.62 3.60
CA GLN A 56 21.76 1.25 3.59
C GLN A 56 22.34 0.93 2.21
N ILE A 57 22.26 1.89 1.29
CA ILE A 57 23.07 1.85 0.09
C ILE A 57 24.47 2.08 0.62
N ILE A 58 25.19 0.98 0.81
CA ILE A 58 26.56 0.97 1.31
C ILE A 58 27.37 1.86 0.36
N ARG A 59 27.55 3.12 0.76
CA ARG A 59 28.60 3.99 0.25
C ARG A 59 29.81 3.60 1.07
N ASP A 60 30.49 2.55 0.61
CA ASP A 60 31.91 2.28 0.83
C ASP A 60 32.23 0.93 0.18
N GLY A 61 32.77 1.00 -1.04
CA GLY A 61 33.56 -0.06 -1.67
C GLY A 61 32.86 -1.41 -1.92
N GLY A 62 32.12 -1.54 -3.03
CA GLY A 62 31.71 -2.86 -3.51
C GLY A 62 30.76 -2.80 -4.68
N ALA A 63 31.29 -3.01 -5.89
CA ALA A 63 30.60 -2.95 -7.17
C ALA A 63 29.19 -3.58 -7.18
N SER A 64 28.25 -2.87 -7.80
CA SER A 64 26.95 -3.41 -8.20
C SER A 64 27.14 -4.37 -9.40
N PHE A 65 27.51 -5.60 -9.09
CA PHE A 65 27.67 -6.68 -10.06
C PHE A 65 26.34 -7.14 -10.67
N TYR A 66 25.64 -6.33 -11.48
CA TYR A 66 24.57 -6.84 -12.36
C TYR A 66 24.36 -6.06 -13.68
N PHE A 67 25.15 -5.03 -13.99
CA PHE A 67 24.99 -4.27 -15.25
C PHE A 67 26.11 -4.44 -16.28
N VAL A 68 27.21 -5.13 -15.96
CA VAL A 68 28.36 -5.26 -16.88
C VAL A 68 28.29 -6.50 -17.77
N LEU A 69 27.58 -7.56 -17.35
CA LEU A 69 27.53 -8.82 -18.11
C LEU A 69 26.72 -8.73 -19.41
N GLU A 70 25.77 -7.80 -19.55
CA GLU A 70 25.08 -7.58 -20.83
C GLU A 70 25.96 -6.81 -21.83
N ARG A 71 26.86 -5.95 -21.35
CA ARG A 71 27.72 -5.12 -22.21
C ARG A 71 28.94 -5.83 -22.76
N GLU A 72 29.32 -6.97 -22.19
CA GLU A 72 30.42 -7.81 -22.69
C GLU A 72 29.97 -8.72 -23.84
N LYS A 73 28.76 -9.31 -23.74
CA LYS A 73 28.19 -10.16 -24.80
C LYS A 73 27.96 -9.40 -26.11
N ILE A 74 27.56 -8.12 -26.02
CA ILE A 74 27.35 -7.26 -27.20
C ILE A 74 28.68 -6.82 -27.83
N ARG A 75 29.77 -6.66 -27.05
CA ARG A 75 31.09 -6.23 -27.56
C ARG A 75 31.91 -7.34 -28.20
N LYS A 76 31.68 -8.61 -27.86
CA LYS A 76 32.46 -9.74 -28.37
C LYS A 76 31.96 -10.35 -29.68
N GLY A 77 30.87 -9.85 -30.26
CA GLY A 77 30.44 -10.25 -31.61
C GLY A 77 30.27 -11.76 -31.79
N GLU A 78 29.85 -12.49 -30.75
CA GLU A 78 29.51 -13.91 -30.88
C GLU A 78 28.17 -14.00 -31.60
N ALA A 79 28.26 -13.97 -32.94
CA ALA A 79 27.18 -14.32 -33.84
C ALA A 79 26.71 -15.75 -33.52
N LEU A 80 25.40 -15.92 -33.34
CA LEU A 80 24.79 -17.24 -33.34
C LEU A 80 24.89 -17.82 -34.76
N SER A 81 26.05 -18.38 -35.10
CA SER A 81 26.25 -19.20 -36.29
C SER A 81 26.36 -20.66 -35.88
N SER A 82 25.27 -21.40 -36.05
CA SER A 82 25.36 -22.84 -36.31
C SER A 82 24.44 -23.16 -37.47
N SER A 83 24.89 -22.80 -38.67
CA SER A 83 24.46 -23.42 -39.91
C SER A 83 25.06 -24.83 -39.99
N LEU A 84 24.23 -25.86 -39.90
CA LEU A 84 24.56 -27.18 -40.41
C LEU A 84 23.72 -27.41 -41.67
N HIS A 85 24.25 -26.96 -42.81
CA HIS A 85 24.09 -27.68 -44.08
C HIS A 85 25.09 -28.84 -44.03
N ALA A 86 24.85 -30.06 -44.51
CA ALA A 86 23.75 -30.67 -45.24
C ALA A 86 23.98 -32.19 -45.12
N GLN A 87 22.96 -33.03 -45.33
CA GLN A 87 23.07 -34.16 -46.26
C GLN A 87 21.70 -34.83 -46.53
N GLN A 88 21.35 -34.81 -47.82
CA GLN A 88 20.67 -35.84 -48.61
C GLN A 88 19.14 -36.06 -48.43
N ASN A 89 18.40 -35.52 -49.41
CA ASN A 89 17.09 -36.02 -49.87
C ASN A 89 17.28 -37.39 -50.56
N PRO A 90 16.23 -38.25 -50.70
CA PRO A 90 15.35 -38.10 -51.86
C PRO A 90 13.87 -38.45 -51.65
N ILE A 91 13.01 -37.73 -52.38
CA ILE A 91 11.88 -38.16 -53.23
C ILE A 91 11.06 -39.39 -52.76
N LEU A 92 9.79 -39.14 -52.41
CA LEU A 92 8.59 -39.64 -53.14
C LEU A 92 7.40 -38.72 -52.83
#